data_AF-A0A1I6W3Q5-F1
#
_entry.id   AF-A0A1I6W3Q5-F1
#
_cell.length_a   1.000
_cell.length_b   1.000
_cell.length_c   1.000
_cell.angle_alpha   90.00
_cell.angle_beta   90.00
_cell.angle_gamma   90.00
#
_symmetry.space_group_name_H-M   'P 1'
#
loop_
_entity.id
_entity.type
_entity.pdbx_description
1 polymer ?
#
loop_
_entity_poly.entity_id
_entity_poly.type
_entity_poly.pdbx_seq_one_letter_code
_entity_poly.pdbx_strand_id
1 'polypeptide(L)'
;MEELLARVTTRTGLDAATAQTAIGHILAFLQKEGPAAEVGQLLAALPGSEALIAESNAGESGGGGLMGMLGGMMGGGGVMALGQKLMAAGVPMGQMQPLGQELFAFGREKVGEDAMGPIIGSIPGLNQFV
;
A
#
# COMPACT_ATOMS: atom_id res chain seq x y z
N MET A 1 -13.25 -4.65 -3.19
CA MET A 1 -12.03 -5.35 -2.74
C MET A 1 -11.74 -6.63 -3.50
N GLU A 2 -12.72 -7.54 -3.65
CA GLU A 2 -12.53 -8.83 -4.31
C GLU A 2 -11.95 -8.73 -5.74
N GLU A 3 -12.45 -7.77 -6.53
CA GLU A 3 -11.95 -7.49 -7.88
C GLU A 3 -10.45 -7.14 -7.88
N LEU A 4 -10.03 -6.24 -6.98
CA LEU A 4 -8.63 -5.84 -6.83
C LEU A 4 -7.76 -7.03 -6.41
N LEU A 5 -8.22 -7.83 -5.44
CA LEU A 5 -7.51 -9.02 -5.00
C LEU A 5 -7.33 -10.02 -6.14
N ALA A 6 -8.38 -10.32 -6.90
CA ALA A 6 -8.33 -11.24 -8.03
C ALA A 6 -7.36 -10.76 -9.12
N ARG A 7 -7.34 -9.46 -9.42
CA ARG A 7 -6.40 -8.88 -10.38
C ARG A 7 -4.96 -8.97 -9.88
N VAL A 8 -4.71 -8.60 -8.63
CA VAL A 8 -3.39 -8.68 -8.02
C VAL A 8 -2.86 -10.10 -8.00
N THR A 9 -3.63 -11.08 -7.54
CA THR A 9 -3.18 -12.48 -7.50
C THR A 9 -2.93 -13.03 -8.90
N THR A 10 -3.78 -12.70 -9.87
CA THR A 10 -3.58 -13.07 -11.29
C THR A 10 -2.32 -12.46 -11.87
N ARG A 11 -2.05 -11.18 -11.59
CA ARG A 11 -0.93 -10.42 -12.15
C ARG A 11 0.41 -10.79 -11.53
N THR A 12 0.41 -11.11 -10.24
CA THR A 12 1.64 -11.31 -9.45
C THR A 12 1.95 -12.78 -9.19
N GLY A 13 0.95 -13.65 -9.18
CA GLY A 13 1.07 -15.03 -8.70
C GLY A 13 1.11 -15.14 -7.17
N LEU A 14 0.85 -14.06 -6.43
CA LEU A 14 0.70 -14.09 -4.97
C LEU A 14 -0.53 -14.91 -4.57
N ASP A 15 -0.45 -15.58 -3.43
CA ASP A 15 -1.64 -16.11 -2.79
C ASP A 15 -2.53 -14.98 -2.24
N ALA A 16 -3.81 -15.29 -2.01
CA ALA A 16 -4.80 -14.29 -1.62
C ALA A 16 -4.48 -13.62 -0.27
N ALA A 17 -3.93 -14.34 0.71
CA ALA A 17 -3.64 -13.79 2.03
C ALA A 17 -2.45 -12.84 1.99
N THR A 18 -1.39 -13.20 1.27
CA THR A 18 -0.25 -12.32 1.03
C THR A 18 -0.68 -11.07 0.25
N ALA A 19 -1.47 -11.24 -0.82
CA ALA A 19 -1.99 -10.12 -1.60
C ALA A 19 -2.85 -9.17 -0.76
N GLN A 20 -3.72 -9.70 0.09
CA GLN A 20 -4.56 -8.92 1.00
C GLN A 20 -3.73 -8.09 1.97
N THR A 21 -2.75 -8.71 2.62
CA THR A 21 -1.86 -8.04 3.57
C THR A 21 -1.04 -6.96 2.86
N ALA A 22 -0.51 -7.27 1.68
CA ALA A 22 0.28 -6.35 0.88
C ALA A 22 -0.51 -5.11 0.43
N ILE A 23 -1.75 -5.31 -0.05
CA ILE A 23 -2.66 -4.20 -0.40
C ILE A 23 -2.94 -3.34 0.84
N GLY A 24 -3.22 -3.96 1.99
CA GLY A 24 -3.43 -3.25 3.25
C GLY A 24 -2.24 -2.34 3.62
N HIS A 25 -1.01 -2.86 3.55
CA HIS A 25 0.20 -2.08 3.82
C HIS A 25 0.39 -0.92 2.84
N ILE A 26 0.11 -1.12 1.54
CA ILE A 26 0.23 -0.04 0.56
C ILE A 26 -0.83 1.04 0.84
N LEU A 27 -2.09 0.66 1.06
CA LEU A 27 -3.15 1.62 1.36
C LEU A 27 -2.89 2.39 2.67
N ALA A 28 -2.35 1.72 3.69
CA ALA A 28 -1.94 2.36 4.94
C ALA A 28 -0.80 3.37 4.72
N PHE A 29 0.16 3.01 3.87
CA PHE A 29 1.26 3.89 3.49
C PHE A 29 0.75 5.11 2.70
N LEU A 30 -0.16 4.93 1.74
CA LEU A 30 -0.78 6.04 1.02
C LEU A 30 -1.57 6.96 1.97
N GLN A 31 -2.32 6.40 2.92
CA GLN A 31 -3.04 7.18 3.93
C GLN A 31 -2.10 8.03 4.79
N LYS A 32 -0.90 7.52 5.07
CA LYS A 32 0.08 8.20 5.92
C LYS A 32 0.89 9.26 5.18
N GLU A 33 1.35 8.95 3.98
CA GLU A 33 2.34 9.77 3.25
C GLU A 33 1.72 10.58 2.11
N GLY A 34 0.53 10.23 1.64
CA GLY A 34 -0.17 10.90 0.55
C GLY A 34 -1.08 12.05 1.01
N PRO A 35 -1.56 12.87 0.06
CA PRO A 35 -2.42 13.99 0.36
C PRO A 35 -3.81 13.49 0.77
N ALA A 36 -4.29 13.97 1.92
CA ALA A 36 -5.45 13.40 2.59
C ALA A 36 -6.74 13.42 1.75
N ALA A 37 -6.92 14.43 0.89
CA ALA A 37 -8.12 14.58 0.08
C ALA A 37 -8.19 13.50 -1.00
N GLU A 38 -7.13 13.32 -1.78
CA GLU A 38 -7.05 12.39 -2.90
C GLU A 38 -6.97 10.95 -2.40
N VAL A 39 -6.23 10.70 -1.32
CA VAL A 39 -6.21 9.37 -0.70
C VAL A 39 -7.58 9.04 -0.11
N GLY A 40 -8.28 10.01 0.49
CA GLY A 40 -9.65 9.82 0.94
C GLY A 40 -10.60 9.42 -0.19
N GLN A 41 -10.47 10.04 -1.38
CA GLN A 41 -11.23 9.66 -2.57
C GLN A 41 -10.92 8.22 -3.01
N LEU A 42 -9.63 7.84 -3.04
CA LEU A 42 -9.21 6.49 -3.36
C LEU A 42 -9.81 5.45 -2.39
N LEU A 43 -9.70 5.67 -1.08
CA LEU A 43 -10.21 4.75 -0.07
C LEU A 43 -11.74 4.60 -0.14
N ALA A 44 -12.46 5.70 -0.37
CA ALA A 44 -13.91 5.70 -0.55
C ALA A 44 -14.34 4.90 -1.80
N ALA A 45 -13.53 4.91 -2.86
CA ALA A 45 -13.77 4.13 -4.08
C ALA A 45 -13.37 2.65 -3.95
N LEU A 46 -12.75 2.26 -2.83
CA LEU A 46 -12.32 0.89 -2.53
C LEU A 46 -13.06 0.35 -1.30
N PRO A 47 -14.30 -0.14 -1.44
CA PRO A 47 -15.03 -0.76 -0.33
C PRO A 47 -14.20 -1.87 0.32
N GLY A 48 -14.05 -1.82 1.64
CA GLY A 48 -13.24 -2.73 2.45
C GLY A 48 -11.78 -2.29 2.68
N SER A 49 -11.35 -1.16 2.11
CA SER A 49 -9.98 -0.64 2.25
C SER A 49 -9.59 -0.34 3.71
N GLU A 50 -10.48 0.26 4.49
CA GLU A 50 -10.25 0.58 5.90
C GLU A 50 -10.03 -0.68 6.76
N ALA A 51 -10.82 -1.73 6.51
CA ALA A 51 -10.66 -3.01 7.20
C ALA A 51 -9.30 -3.65 6.88
N LEU A 52 -8.87 -3.62 5.60
CA LEU A 52 -7.56 -4.13 5.20
C LEU A 52 -6.41 -3.34 5.82
N ILE A 53 -6.52 -2.01 5.88
CA ILE A 53 -5.54 -1.16 6.55
C ILE A 53 -5.43 -1.59 8.03
N ALA A 54 -6.57 -1.72 8.72
CA ALA A 54 -6.60 -2.11 10.13
C ALA A 54 -5.99 -3.50 10.36
N GLU A 55 -6.34 -4.49 9.53
CA GLU A 55 -5.80 -5.85 9.60
C GLU A 55 -4.28 -5.88 9.36
N SER A 56 -3.80 -5.14 8.36
CA SER A 56 -2.36 -5.08 8.05
C SER A 56 -1.54 -4.45 9.19
N ASN A 57 -2.10 -3.46 9.90
CA ASN A 57 -1.45 -2.84 11.05
C ASN A 57 -1.55 -3.72 12.32
N ALA A 58 -2.60 -4.53 12.46
CA ALA A 58 -2.80 -5.40 13.63
C ALA A 58 -1.67 -6.45 13.75
N GLY A 59 -1.17 -6.97 12.62
CA GLY A 59 0.01 -7.86 12.57
C GLY A 59 1.32 -7.22 13.03
N GLU A 60 1.40 -5.88 13.11
CA GLU A 60 2.58 -5.13 13.56
C GLU A 60 2.65 -4.96 15.08
N SER A 61 1.59 -5.36 15.81
CA SER A 61 1.46 -5.21 17.27
C SER A 61 2.48 -6.01 18.11
N GLY A 62 3.38 -6.77 17.46
CA GLY A 62 4.38 -7.62 18.11
C GLY A 62 5.77 -7.00 18.33
N GLY A 63 6.09 -5.81 17.80
CA GLY A 63 7.49 -5.34 17.78
C GLY A 63 7.75 -3.83 17.99
N GLY A 64 6.73 -3.03 18.32
CA GLY A 64 6.80 -1.57 18.25
C GLY A 64 6.63 -0.83 19.57
N GLY A 65 7.29 -1.27 20.65
CA GLY A 65 7.48 -0.38 21.81
C GLY A 65 8.26 0.88 21.43
N LEU A 66 8.30 1.88 22.32
CA LEU A 66 8.98 3.20 22.30
C LEU A 66 10.15 3.43 21.30
N MET A 67 10.91 2.39 20.94
CA MET A 67 11.86 2.33 19.81
C MET A 67 11.25 2.54 18.40
N GLY A 68 10.03 2.08 18.11
CA GLY A 68 9.37 2.32 16.82
C GLY A 68 8.99 3.79 16.62
N MET A 69 8.68 4.48 17.72
CA MET A 69 8.39 5.92 17.73
C MET A 69 9.67 6.75 17.48
N LEU A 70 10.81 6.33 18.03
CA LEU A 70 12.11 6.97 17.77
C LEU A 70 12.63 6.67 16.35
N GLY A 71 12.46 5.45 15.84
CA GLY A 71 12.81 5.08 14.47
C GLY A 71 11.98 5.78 13.40
N GLY A 72 10.69 6.04 13.69
CA GLY A 72 9.82 6.85 12.84
C GLY A 72 10.21 8.33 12.78
N MET A 73 10.96 8.83 13.78
CA MET A 73 11.36 10.23 13.85
C MET A 73 12.75 10.52 13.25
N MET A 74 13.56 9.49 12.96
CA MET A 74 14.98 9.65 12.60
C MET A 74 15.39 9.13 11.20
N GLY A 75 14.44 8.92 10.28
CA GLY A 75 14.77 8.69 8.85
C GLY A 75 14.34 7.34 8.25
N GLY A 76 13.29 6.70 8.78
CA GLY A 76 12.76 5.43 8.27
C GLY A 76 11.38 5.53 7.58
N GLY A 77 10.99 6.71 7.07
CA GLY A 77 9.70 6.91 6.40
C GLY A 77 9.88 7.02 4.89
N GLY A 78 9.10 6.26 4.11
CA GLY A 78 9.12 6.31 2.64
C GLY A 78 8.96 4.95 1.99
N VAL A 79 9.09 4.91 0.67
CA VAL A 79 8.86 3.69 -0.14
C VAL A 79 9.76 2.51 0.23
N MET A 80 10.95 2.78 0.81
CA MET A 80 11.84 1.74 1.32
C MET A 80 11.24 0.99 2.53
N ALA A 81 10.62 1.72 3.45
CA ALA A 81 9.96 1.11 4.61
C ALA A 81 8.72 0.30 4.18
N LEU A 82 7.97 0.79 3.20
CA LEU A 82 6.91 0.01 2.56
C LEU A 82 7.47 -1.28 1.95
N GLY A 83 8.56 -1.20 1.18
CA GLY A 83 9.21 -2.38 0.60
C GLY A 83 9.62 -3.41 1.65
N GLN A 84 10.14 -2.97 2.81
CA GLN A 84 10.44 -3.86 3.94
C GLN A 84 9.19 -4.54 4.51
N LYS A 85 8.08 -3.80 4.69
CA LYS A 85 6.80 -4.38 5.14
C LYS A 85 6.28 -5.41 4.13
N LEU A 86 6.35 -5.11 2.84
CA LEU A 86 5.93 -6.03 1.78
C LEU A 86 6.78 -7.32 1.79
N MET A 87 8.10 -7.22 1.93
CA MET A 87 8.95 -8.40 2.08
C MET A 87 8.59 -9.21 3.33
N ALA A 88 8.38 -8.54 4.47
CA ALA A 88 8.01 -9.20 5.72
C ALA A 88 6.64 -9.90 5.63
N ALA A 89 5.72 -9.34 4.83
CA ALA A 89 4.43 -9.94 4.51
C ALA A 89 4.54 -11.12 3.53
N GLY A 90 5.73 -11.40 2.98
CA GLY A 90 5.96 -12.52 2.06
C GLY A 90 5.95 -12.14 0.59
N VAL A 91 5.91 -10.85 0.24
CA VAL A 91 5.97 -10.40 -1.16
C VAL A 91 7.42 -10.49 -1.67
N PRO A 92 7.71 -11.35 -2.67
CA PRO A 92 9.01 -11.40 -3.33
C PRO A 92 9.31 -10.10 -4.07
N MET A 93 10.60 -9.71 -4.12
CA MET A 93 11.06 -8.52 -4.86
C MET A 93 10.53 -8.44 -6.29
N GLY A 94 10.52 -9.58 -7.01
CA GLY A 94 10.02 -9.64 -8.40
C GLY A 94 8.51 -9.42 -8.56
N GLN A 95 7.74 -9.49 -7.48
CA GLN A 95 6.28 -9.30 -7.48
C GLN A 95 5.86 -7.93 -6.93
N MET A 96 6.75 -7.17 -6.31
CA MET A 96 6.44 -5.84 -5.75
C MET A 96 6.05 -4.82 -6.82
N GLN A 97 6.80 -4.77 -7.92
CA GLN A 97 6.50 -3.83 -9.01
C GLN A 97 5.19 -4.20 -9.71
N PRO A 98 4.92 -5.47 -10.10
CA PRO A 98 3.61 -5.87 -10.60
C PRO A 98 2.45 -5.59 -9.63
N LEU A 99 2.66 -5.78 -8.32
CA LEU A 99 1.67 -5.46 -7.29
C LEU A 99 1.35 -3.96 -7.26
N GLY A 100 2.39 -3.11 -7.22
CA GLY A 100 2.23 -1.66 -7.25
C GLY A 100 1.52 -1.20 -8.51
N GLN A 101 1.98 -1.62 -9.69
CA GLN A 101 1.34 -1.29 -10.96
C GLN A 101 -0.14 -1.66 -11.01
N GLU A 102 -0.52 -2.84 -10.55
CA GLU A 102 -1.92 -3.29 -10.58
C GLU A 102 -2.80 -2.48 -9.63
N LEU A 103 -2.32 -2.22 -8.40
CA LEU A 103 -3.05 -1.40 -7.44
C LEU A 103 -3.26 0.04 -7.96
N PHE A 104 -2.24 0.63 -8.58
CA PHE A 104 -2.32 1.99 -9.10
C PHE A 104 -3.15 2.07 -10.38
N ALA A 105 -3.05 1.08 -11.27
CA ALA A 105 -3.94 0.97 -12.42
C ALA A 105 -5.40 0.88 -11.96
N PHE A 106 -5.68 0.03 -10.97
CA PHE A 106 -7.01 -0.08 -10.37
C PHE A 106 -7.47 1.24 -9.75
N GLY A 107 -6.59 1.93 -9.00
CA GLY A 107 -6.88 3.26 -8.45
C GLY A 107 -7.25 4.26 -9.55
N ARG A 108 -6.48 4.33 -10.64
CA ARG A 108 -6.76 5.21 -11.79
C ARG A 108 -8.11 4.89 -12.44
N GLU A 109 -8.47 3.61 -12.57
CA GLU A 109 -9.76 3.20 -13.10
C GLU A 109 -10.94 3.64 -12.21
N LYS A 110 -10.75 3.68 -10.88
CA LYS A 110 -11.83 4.00 -9.93
C LYS A 110 -11.96 5.50 -9.63
N VAL A 111 -10.85 6.24 -9.54
CA VAL A 111 -10.85 7.67 -9.15
C VAL A 111 -10.20 8.62 -10.15
N GLY A 112 -9.65 8.10 -11.26
CA GLY A 112 -9.04 8.90 -12.31
C GLY A 112 -7.63 9.40 -11.99
N GLU A 113 -6.99 10.00 -12.99
CA GLU A 113 -5.66 10.60 -12.86
C GLU A 113 -5.66 11.85 -11.97
N ASP A 114 -6.78 12.57 -11.87
CA ASP A 114 -6.87 13.77 -11.03
C ASP A 114 -6.66 13.47 -9.54
N ALA A 115 -7.08 12.28 -9.08
CA ALA A 115 -6.80 11.81 -7.72
C ALA A 115 -5.47 11.04 -7.64
N MET A 116 -5.16 10.20 -8.62
CA MET A 116 -3.95 9.36 -8.56
C MET A 116 -2.65 10.11 -8.81
N GLY A 117 -2.66 11.11 -9.69
CA GLY A 117 -1.51 11.93 -10.04
C GLY A 117 -0.88 12.64 -8.82
N PRO A 118 -1.68 13.37 -8.01
CA PRO A 118 -1.19 13.98 -6.77
C PRO A 118 -0.64 12.96 -5.76
N ILE A 119 -1.26 11.78 -5.65
CA ILE A 119 -0.76 10.70 -4.76
C ILE A 119 0.64 10.24 -5.21
N ILE A 120 0.83 9.98 -6.51
CA ILE A 120 2.13 9.54 -7.05
C ILE A 120 3.18 10.66 -6.94
N GLY A 121 2.78 11.91 -7.23
CA GLY A 121 3.67 13.06 -7.27
C GLY A 121 4.11 13.58 -5.90
N SER A 122 3.33 13.31 -4.85
CA SER A 122 3.61 13.75 -3.48
C SER A 122 4.55 12.82 -2.72
N ILE A 123 4.62 11.54 -3.10
CA ILE A 123 5.41 10.52 -2.37
C ILE A 123 6.71 10.23 -3.13
N PRO A 124 7.88 10.63 -2.58
CA PRO A 124 9.18 10.40 -3.23
C PRO A 124 9.46 8.91 -3.46
N GLY A 125 9.82 8.57 -4.69
CA GLY A 125 10.18 7.20 -5.10
C GLY A 125 9.00 6.29 -5.40
N LEU A 126 7.75 6.73 -5.20
CA LEU A 126 6.56 5.91 -5.48
C LEU A 126 6.43 5.61 -6.98
N ASN A 127 6.87 6.53 -7.83
CA ASN A 127 6.90 6.35 -9.29
C ASN A 127 7.78 5.16 -9.77
N GLN A 128 8.64 4.60 -8.91
CA GLN A 128 9.47 3.45 -9.26
C GLN A 128 8.71 2.13 -9.14
N PHE A 129 7.58 2.13 -8.43
CA PHE A 129 6.76 0.96 -8.16
C PHE A 129 5.53 0.86 -9.07
N VAL A 130 5.23 1.90 -9.87
CA VAL A 130 3.94 2.09 -10.57
C VAL A 130 4.09 2.46 -12.04
#